data_AF-A0A6P7GUK5-F1
#
_entry.id   AF-A0A6P7GUK5-F1
#
_cell.length_a   1.000
_cell.length_b   1.000
_cell.length_c   1.000
_cell.angle_alpha   90.00
_cell.angle_beta   90.00
_cell.angle_gamma   90.00
#
_symmetry.space_group_name_H-M   'P 1'
#
loop_
_entity.id
_entity.type
_entity.pdbx_description
1 polymer ?
#
loop_
_entity_poly.entity_id
_entity_poly.type
_entity_poly.pdbx_seq_one_letter_code
_entity_poly.pdbx_strand_id
1 'polypeptide(L)'
;MEILHVSGQPFSDTTIEAYQYHTYQPYTSNLNYNDEIRINIQDLDAYTLPCNSYIYIEGKMLTDDNKVPTKFQFINNGISYLFRELRYELNGVTIDSVRNIGLISTLKNYLSLNENQSKLLQNAGWFPKEDKLKIDTHGNFNVCIPLKIWSGFFEDFQKIIINMRQELVLIREKDDIDAIIATDETEKPKIEINKLYWNVPHILPNISEQLRLNKIVRSNTELPIKFRLNSLEDKLADMMDAIKALAIHQATRVSEPAVPRPQQPRWRPALVRFAGSEYEIPEEFHVTALEYLISIGIEEA
;
A
#
# COMPACT_ATOMS: atom_id res chain seq x y z
N MET A 1 -32.04 11.76 -15.68
CA MET A 1 -30.99 12.79 -15.71
C MET A 1 -31.45 13.90 -14.77
N GLU A 2 -30.83 14.05 -13.61
CA GLU A 2 -31.02 15.26 -12.81
C GLU A 2 -30.27 16.40 -13.51
N ILE A 3 -31.03 17.40 -13.94
CA ILE A 3 -30.52 18.61 -14.58
C ILE A 3 -30.04 19.54 -13.47
N LEU A 4 -28.85 20.12 -13.60
CA LEU A 4 -28.29 21.07 -12.63
C LEU A 4 -29.18 22.33 -12.58
N HIS A 5 -30.01 22.47 -11.54
CA HIS A 5 -30.90 23.61 -11.35
C HIS A 5 -30.13 24.80 -10.74
N VAL A 6 -29.49 25.59 -11.61
CA VAL A 6 -28.68 26.77 -11.22
C VAL A 6 -29.48 27.86 -10.49
N SER A 7 -30.81 27.89 -10.65
CA SER A 7 -31.73 28.81 -9.97
C SER A 7 -32.38 28.24 -8.70
N GLY A 8 -32.00 27.04 -8.27
CA GLY A 8 -32.51 26.42 -7.05
C GLY A 8 -32.12 27.22 -5.79
N GLN A 9 -32.98 27.20 -4.77
CA GLN A 9 -32.60 27.74 -3.47
C GLN A 9 -31.41 26.97 -2.89
N PRO A 10 -30.47 27.65 -2.20
CA PRO A 10 -29.32 26.97 -1.61
C PRO A 10 -29.81 25.94 -0.58
N PHE A 11 -29.41 24.68 -0.76
CA PHE A 11 -29.61 23.64 0.24
C PHE A 11 -28.62 23.88 1.38
N SER A 12 -29.15 24.05 2.60
CA SER A 12 -28.33 24.15 3.80
C SER A 12 -28.37 22.82 4.54
N ASP A 13 -27.26 22.09 4.48
CA ASP A 13 -27.02 20.96 5.37
C ASP A 13 -26.48 21.50 6.71
N THR A 14 -27.18 21.19 7.80
CA THR A 14 -26.81 21.60 9.17
C THR A 14 -26.45 20.40 10.05
N THR A 15 -26.21 19.23 9.45
CA THR A 15 -25.88 17.99 10.18
C THR A 15 -24.47 18.01 10.76
N ILE A 16 -23.52 18.68 10.09
CA ILE A 16 -22.13 18.84 10.51
C ILE A 16 -21.89 20.30 10.88
N GLU A 17 -21.44 20.53 12.11
CA GLU A 17 -21.08 21.85 12.61
C GLU A 17 -19.63 22.21 12.26
N ALA A 18 -18.71 21.23 12.38
CA ALA A 18 -17.31 21.44 12.05
C ALA A 18 -16.65 20.18 11.46
N TYR A 19 -15.63 20.41 10.64
CA TYR A 19 -14.76 19.39 10.08
C TYR A 19 -13.32 19.86 10.24
N GLN A 20 -12.52 19.18 11.06
CA GLN A 20 -11.17 19.62 11.43
C GLN A 20 -10.19 18.46 11.38
N TYR A 21 -8.97 18.70 10.92
CA TYR A 21 -7.91 17.68 10.96
C TYR A 21 -7.18 17.73 12.29
N HIS A 22 -7.10 16.58 12.95
CA HIS A 22 -6.30 16.38 14.15
C HIS A 22 -5.05 15.58 13.80
N THR A 23 -3.92 16.00 14.35
CA THR A 23 -2.60 15.39 14.07
C THR A 23 -2.20 14.48 15.23
N TYR A 24 -1.97 13.21 14.92
CA TYR A 24 -1.53 12.19 15.88
C TYR A 24 -0.09 11.79 15.58
N GLN A 25 0.71 11.63 16.64
CA GLN A 25 2.13 11.32 16.56
C GLN A 25 2.39 9.87 17.01
N PRO A 26 3.44 9.21 16.49
CA PRO A 26 3.87 7.92 16.98
C PRO A 26 4.24 7.94 18.46
N TYR A 27 4.05 6.81 19.13
CA TYR A 27 4.51 6.63 20.52
C TYR A 27 6.03 6.70 20.66
N THR A 28 6.76 6.20 19.65
CA THR A 28 8.21 6.17 19.63
C THR A 28 8.73 7.36 18.81
N SER A 29 9.78 8.01 19.33
CA SER A 29 10.45 9.09 18.61
C SER A 29 11.38 8.57 17.50
N ASN A 30 11.83 7.32 17.62
CA ASN A 30 12.75 6.71 16.67
C ASN A 30 11.96 5.96 15.59
N LEU A 31 12.35 6.18 14.33
CA LEU A 31 11.72 5.64 13.13
C LEU A 31 12.78 4.88 12.30
N ASN A 32 13.55 4.00 12.93
CA ASN A 32 14.66 3.30 12.28
C ASN A 32 14.17 2.11 11.46
N TYR A 33 15.08 1.53 10.69
CA TYR A 33 14.84 0.30 9.93
C TYR A 33 14.31 -0.84 10.81
N ASN A 34 13.33 -1.57 10.30
CA ASN A 34 12.63 -2.65 11.00
C ASN A 34 11.83 -2.25 12.25
N ASP A 35 11.80 -0.96 12.63
CA ASP A 35 11.00 -0.52 13.77
C ASP A 35 9.50 -0.61 13.44
N GLU A 36 8.72 -0.93 14.48
CA GLU A 36 7.27 -0.85 14.46
C GLU A 36 6.82 0.52 14.99
N ILE A 37 6.20 1.29 14.11
CA ILE A 37 5.75 2.65 14.36
C ILE A 37 4.26 2.60 14.65
N ARG A 38 3.87 2.84 15.90
CA ARG A 38 2.47 2.81 16.35
C ARG A 38 1.96 4.22 16.63
N ILE A 39 0.81 4.56 16.04
CA ILE A 39 0.12 5.83 16.21
C ILE A 39 -1.31 5.53 16.67
N ASN A 40 -1.71 6.10 17.80
CA ASN A 40 -2.99 5.82 18.43
C ASN A 40 -3.91 7.04 18.47
N ILE A 41 -5.21 6.78 18.44
CA ILE A 41 -6.25 7.73 18.80
C ILE A 41 -6.96 7.15 20.03
N GLN A 42 -6.84 7.87 21.15
CA GLN A 42 -7.44 7.48 22.44
C GLN A 42 -8.63 8.35 22.84
N ASP A 43 -9.06 9.29 21.99
CA ASP A 43 -10.17 10.19 22.31
C ASP A 43 -11.51 9.43 22.36
N LEU A 44 -11.99 9.19 23.59
CA LEU A 44 -13.20 8.40 23.87
C LEU A 44 -14.52 9.08 23.48
N ASP A 45 -14.47 10.32 22.97
CA ASP A 45 -15.63 11.09 22.49
C ASP A 45 -15.41 11.65 21.07
N ALA A 46 -14.51 11.04 20.28
CA ALA A 46 -14.21 11.46 18.92
C ALA A 46 -15.14 10.80 17.89
N TYR A 47 -15.61 11.61 16.94
CA TYR A 47 -16.21 11.16 15.68
C TYR A 47 -15.17 11.35 14.57
N THR A 48 -14.42 10.28 14.25
CA THR A 48 -13.36 10.35 13.24
C THR A 48 -13.88 9.90 11.88
N LEU A 49 -13.29 10.41 10.80
CA LEU A 49 -13.54 9.96 9.43
C LEU A 49 -12.25 9.42 8.79
N PRO A 50 -11.87 8.16 9.07
CA PRO A 50 -10.56 7.65 8.65
C PRO A 50 -10.36 7.61 7.13
N CYS A 51 -11.40 7.44 6.31
CA CYS A 51 -11.23 7.36 4.85
C CYS A 51 -10.60 8.62 4.22
N ASN A 52 -10.74 9.78 4.87
CA ASN A 52 -10.14 11.04 4.43
C ASN A 52 -8.84 11.37 5.18
N SER A 53 -8.31 10.43 5.96
CA SER A 53 -7.06 10.61 6.67
C SER A 53 -5.84 10.42 5.76
N TYR A 54 -4.72 11.00 6.17
CA TYR A 54 -3.47 10.94 5.45
C TYR A 54 -2.28 10.88 6.41
N ILE A 55 -1.16 10.36 5.92
CA ILE A 55 0.11 10.35 6.61
C ILE A 55 0.95 11.50 6.09
N TYR A 56 1.45 12.32 7.00
CA TYR A 56 2.42 13.36 6.71
C TYR A 56 3.81 12.87 7.10
N ILE A 57 4.77 13.00 6.18
CA ILE A 57 6.15 12.58 6.40
C ILE A 57 7.07 13.74 6.05
N GLU A 58 8.01 14.05 6.94
CA GLU A 58 9.18 14.86 6.66
C GLU A 58 10.42 14.00 6.85
N GLY A 59 11.37 14.12 5.95
CA GLY A 59 12.60 13.35 6.01
C GLY A 59 13.76 13.98 5.26
N LYS A 60 14.88 13.29 5.29
CA LYS A 60 16.09 13.62 4.54
C LYS A 60 16.54 12.44 3.71
N MET A 61 16.86 12.72 2.47
CA MET A 61 17.57 11.81 1.58
C MET A 61 19.06 12.10 1.67
N LEU A 62 19.83 11.10 2.11
CA LEU A 62 21.27 11.18 2.34
C LEU A 62 21.97 9.96 1.74
N THR A 63 23.27 10.07 1.54
CA THR A 63 24.16 8.91 1.39
C THR A 63 24.45 8.28 2.76
N ASP A 64 25.00 7.07 2.78
CA ASP A 64 25.54 6.44 4.01
C ASP A 64 26.56 7.32 4.76
N ASP A 65 27.37 8.08 4.01
CA ASP A 65 28.28 9.12 4.53
C ASP A 65 27.59 10.40 5.05
N ASN A 66 26.26 10.45 5.13
CA ASN A 66 25.44 11.60 5.53
C ASN A 66 25.61 12.85 4.64
N LYS A 67 25.86 12.65 3.34
CA LYS A 67 25.93 13.74 2.35
C LYS A 67 24.63 13.78 1.55
N VAL A 68 24.32 14.94 0.96
CA VAL A 68 23.21 15.03 0.01
C VAL A 68 23.58 14.25 -1.25
N PRO A 69 22.74 13.31 -1.70
CA PRO A 69 23.09 12.44 -2.82
C PRO A 69 23.06 13.20 -4.14
N THR A 70 23.92 12.76 -5.05
CA THR A 70 23.99 13.27 -6.42
C THR A 70 23.68 12.21 -7.47
N LYS A 71 23.68 10.93 -7.07
CA LYS A 71 23.60 9.79 -7.98
C LYS A 71 22.29 9.01 -7.90
N PHE A 72 21.41 9.29 -6.96
CA PHE A 72 20.10 8.64 -6.91
C PHE A 72 18.97 9.62 -6.58
N GLN A 73 17.75 9.19 -6.91
CA GLN A 73 16.51 9.92 -6.66
C GLN A 73 15.38 8.95 -6.31
N PHE A 74 14.29 9.46 -5.72
CA PHE A 74 13.10 8.64 -5.45
C PHE A 74 12.50 8.11 -6.76
N ILE A 75 12.09 6.84 -6.74
CA ILE A 75 11.20 6.30 -7.77
C ILE A 75 9.77 6.82 -7.58
N ASN A 76 8.92 6.63 -8.60
CA ASN A 76 7.49 6.83 -8.46
C ASN A 76 6.96 6.02 -7.26
N ASN A 77 6.19 6.68 -6.38
CA ASN A 77 5.67 6.11 -5.14
C ASN A 77 6.75 5.65 -4.13
N GLY A 78 8.00 6.11 -4.27
CA GLY A 78 9.15 5.65 -3.49
C GLY A 78 8.97 5.76 -1.97
N ILE A 79 8.22 6.74 -1.47
CA ILE A 79 7.94 6.87 -0.03
C ILE A 79 7.14 5.69 0.52
N SER A 80 6.25 5.10 -0.29
CA SER A 80 5.47 3.92 0.12
C SER A 80 6.34 2.67 0.26
N TYR A 81 7.47 2.60 -0.46
CA TYR A 81 8.46 1.51 -0.34
C TYR A 81 9.29 1.59 0.94
N LEU A 82 9.25 2.71 1.67
CA LEU A 82 9.91 2.81 2.97
C LEU A 82 9.23 1.94 4.04
N PHE A 83 8.00 1.47 3.78
CA PHE A 83 7.20 0.72 4.75
C PHE A 83 6.84 -0.66 4.21
N ARG A 84 7.14 -1.68 5.00
CA ARG A 84 6.89 -3.08 4.69
C ARG A 84 5.43 -3.46 4.87
N GLU A 85 4.83 -2.99 5.94
CA GLU A 85 3.48 -3.39 6.34
C GLU A 85 2.73 -2.23 7.00
N LEU A 86 1.44 -2.13 6.71
CA LEU A 86 0.49 -1.28 7.39
C LEU A 86 -0.57 -2.17 8.03
N ARG A 87 -0.90 -1.93 9.30
CA ARG A 87 -2.06 -2.52 9.96
C ARG A 87 -2.92 -1.43 10.55
N TYR A 88 -4.23 -1.56 10.36
CA TYR A 88 -5.22 -0.72 11.01
C TYR A 88 -6.02 -1.55 12.01
N GLU A 89 -6.02 -1.12 13.26
CA GLU A 89 -6.63 -1.83 14.38
C GLU A 89 -7.72 -0.97 15.05
N LEU A 90 -8.86 -1.59 15.33
CA LEU A 90 -9.96 -1.01 16.12
C LEU A 90 -10.11 -1.80 17.42
N ASN A 91 -9.96 -1.14 18.57
CA ASN A 91 -9.97 -1.77 19.90
C ASN A 91 -9.05 -3.01 19.99
N GLY A 92 -7.89 -2.97 19.32
CA GLY A 92 -6.93 -4.07 19.28
C GLY A 92 -7.26 -5.21 18.31
N VAL A 93 -8.35 -5.10 17.53
CA VAL A 93 -8.68 -6.05 16.46
C VAL A 93 -8.19 -5.48 15.13
N THR A 94 -7.35 -6.24 14.42
CA THR A 94 -6.91 -5.86 13.07
C THR A 94 -8.10 -5.89 12.10
N ILE A 95 -8.41 -4.72 11.55
CA ILE A 95 -9.45 -4.55 10.54
C ILE A 95 -8.88 -4.76 9.15
N ASP A 96 -7.73 -4.15 8.86
CA ASP A 96 -7.06 -4.29 7.57
C ASP A 96 -5.55 -4.38 7.79
N SER A 97 -4.88 -5.16 6.95
CA SER A 97 -3.45 -5.39 6.99
C SER A 97 -2.94 -5.48 5.56
N VAL A 98 -1.97 -4.64 5.23
CA VAL A 98 -1.41 -4.53 3.89
C VAL A 98 0.08 -4.74 3.95
N ARG A 99 0.57 -5.79 3.29
CA ARG A 99 2.01 -6.04 3.11
C ARG A 99 2.50 -5.52 1.77
N ASN A 100 3.81 -5.23 1.70
CA ASN A 100 4.48 -4.70 0.52
C ASN A 100 3.78 -3.43 -0.01
N ILE A 101 3.54 -2.47 0.90
CA ILE A 101 2.71 -1.28 0.63
C ILE A 101 3.16 -0.57 -0.65
N GLY A 102 4.47 -0.37 -0.82
CA GLY A 102 5.05 0.23 -2.02
C GLY A 102 4.59 -0.45 -3.31
N LEU A 103 4.71 -1.78 -3.38
CA LEU A 103 4.36 -2.55 -4.57
C LEU A 103 2.85 -2.57 -4.83
N ILE A 104 2.05 -2.87 -3.80
CA ILE A 104 0.60 -3.00 -3.93
C ILE A 104 -0.05 -1.68 -4.30
N SER A 105 0.32 -0.59 -3.61
CA SER A 105 -0.21 0.74 -3.91
C SER A 105 0.23 1.22 -5.29
N THR A 106 1.46 0.90 -5.73
CA THR A 106 1.93 1.25 -7.08
C THR A 106 1.07 0.56 -8.15
N LEU A 107 0.91 -0.77 -8.05
CA LEU A 107 0.12 -1.54 -9.01
C LEU A 107 -1.35 -1.08 -9.03
N LYS A 108 -1.95 -0.94 -7.84
CA LYS A 108 -3.31 -0.42 -7.68
C LYS A 108 -3.46 0.94 -8.36
N ASN A 109 -2.54 1.86 -8.08
CA ASN A 109 -2.61 3.23 -8.59
C ASN A 109 -2.48 3.28 -10.12
N TYR A 110 -1.63 2.45 -10.73
CA TYR A 110 -1.54 2.36 -12.19
C TYR A 110 -2.83 1.84 -12.83
N LEU A 111 -3.54 0.92 -12.17
CA LEU A 111 -4.74 0.29 -12.71
C LEU A 111 -6.03 1.10 -12.44
N SER A 112 -6.09 1.84 -11.34
CA SER A 112 -7.34 2.45 -10.86
C SER A 112 -7.42 3.97 -11.06
N LEU A 113 -6.29 4.68 -11.10
CA LEU A 113 -6.30 6.14 -11.15
C LEU A 113 -6.56 6.65 -12.55
N ASN A 114 -7.49 7.60 -12.67
CA ASN A 114 -7.56 8.45 -13.85
C ASN A 114 -6.51 9.58 -13.80
N GLU A 115 -6.34 10.30 -14.90
CA GLU A 115 -5.31 11.34 -15.01
C GLU A 115 -5.46 12.47 -13.97
N ASN A 116 -6.69 12.86 -13.63
CA ASN A 116 -6.94 13.91 -12.66
C ASN A 116 -6.59 13.45 -11.24
N GLN A 117 -6.98 12.22 -10.87
CA GLN A 117 -6.62 11.63 -9.59
C GLN A 117 -5.11 11.43 -9.47
N SER A 118 -4.45 11.00 -10.55
CA SER A 118 -2.99 10.91 -10.62
C SER A 118 -2.32 12.25 -10.32
N LYS A 119 -2.81 13.36 -10.90
CA LYS A 119 -2.26 14.69 -10.62
C LYS A 119 -2.43 15.11 -9.16
N LEU A 120 -3.55 14.77 -8.52
CA LEU A 120 -3.78 15.07 -7.11
C LEU A 120 -2.81 14.35 -6.16
N LEU A 121 -2.22 13.23 -6.60
CA LEU A 121 -1.30 12.43 -5.79
C LEU A 121 0.18 12.80 -5.96
N GLN A 122 0.51 13.85 -6.72
CA GLN A 122 1.90 14.30 -6.85
C GLN A 122 2.54 14.64 -5.48
N ASN A 123 1.76 15.24 -4.57
CA ASN A 123 2.21 15.53 -3.20
C ASN A 123 2.41 14.29 -2.32
N ALA A 124 1.91 13.13 -2.75
CA ALA A 124 2.14 11.82 -2.12
C ALA A 124 3.36 11.10 -2.73
N GLY A 125 4.07 11.73 -3.68
CA GLY A 125 5.17 11.10 -4.41
C GLY A 125 4.71 10.24 -5.59
N TRP A 126 3.51 10.48 -6.14
CA TRP A 126 3.03 9.79 -7.35
C TRP A 126 3.31 10.61 -8.62
N PHE A 127 4.24 10.13 -9.44
CA PHE A 127 4.73 10.78 -10.66
C PHE A 127 5.01 9.75 -11.78
N PRO A 128 3.97 9.19 -12.43
CA PRO A 128 4.14 8.11 -13.41
C PRO A 128 4.71 8.53 -14.77
N LYS A 129 4.75 9.82 -15.10
CA LYS A 129 5.09 10.36 -16.44
C LYS A 129 6.23 11.40 -16.40
N GLU A 130 7.29 11.14 -15.65
CA GLU A 130 8.58 11.91 -15.63
C GLU A 130 8.72 13.09 -14.65
N ASP A 131 7.75 13.34 -13.76
CA ASP A 131 8.03 14.17 -12.59
C ASP A 131 8.90 13.40 -11.58
N LYS A 132 9.54 14.11 -10.65
CA LYS A 132 10.25 13.50 -9.52
C LYS A 132 9.85 14.16 -8.22
N LEU A 133 10.03 13.46 -7.10
CA LEU A 133 9.84 14.07 -5.80
C LEU A 133 10.81 15.25 -5.64
N LYS A 134 10.27 16.41 -5.25
CA LYS A 134 11.08 17.61 -5.01
C LYS A 134 11.83 17.45 -3.71
N ILE A 135 13.14 17.52 -3.80
CA ILE A 135 14.07 17.50 -2.67
C ILE A 135 14.81 18.84 -2.68
N ASP A 136 15.00 19.44 -1.51
CA ASP A 136 15.74 20.69 -1.40
C ASP A 136 17.27 20.49 -1.50
N THR A 137 18.04 21.58 -1.48
CA THR A 137 19.51 21.54 -1.57
C THR A 137 20.19 20.83 -0.40
N HIS A 138 19.47 20.60 0.69
CA HIS A 138 19.96 19.93 1.90
C HIS A 138 19.44 18.48 2.01
N GLY A 139 18.79 17.96 0.98
CA GLY A 139 18.22 16.62 0.96
C GLY A 139 16.86 16.50 1.65
N ASN A 140 16.25 17.60 2.13
CA ASN A 140 14.95 17.54 2.81
C ASN A 140 13.81 17.31 1.82
N PHE A 141 12.84 16.51 2.24
CA PHE A 141 11.58 16.32 1.54
C PHE A 141 10.41 16.30 2.53
N ASN A 142 9.21 16.57 2.02
CA ASN A 142 7.97 16.29 2.73
C ASN A 142 6.89 15.78 1.78
N VAL A 143 6.00 14.94 2.30
CA VAL A 143 4.88 14.38 1.53
C VAL A 143 3.63 14.22 2.40
N CYS A 144 2.47 14.26 1.73
CA CYS A 144 1.18 13.92 2.30
C CYS A 144 0.59 12.73 1.54
N ILE A 145 0.46 11.58 2.19
CA ILE A 145 0.02 10.33 1.58
C ILE A 145 -1.39 9.97 2.06
N PRO A 146 -2.42 10.07 1.23
CA PRO A 146 -3.78 9.67 1.60
C PRO A 146 -3.86 8.16 1.88
N LEU A 147 -4.40 7.75 3.02
CA LEU A 147 -4.37 6.33 3.40
C LEU A 147 -5.20 5.42 2.49
N LYS A 148 -6.16 5.96 1.74
CA LYS A 148 -6.90 5.25 0.69
C LYS A 148 -6.02 4.66 -0.42
N ILE A 149 -4.81 5.19 -0.64
CA ILE A 149 -3.90 4.60 -1.62
C ILE A 149 -3.16 3.37 -1.07
N TRP A 150 -3.01 3.29 0.25
CA TRP A 150 -2.33 2.19 0.92
C TRP A 150 -3.26 1.03 1.26
N SER A 151 -4.48 1.30 1.72
CA SER A 151 -5.41 0.25 2.19
C SER A 151 -6.82 0.39 1.62
N GLY A 152 -7.45 -0.76 1.40
CA GLY A 152 -8.83 -0.87 0.88
C GLY A 152 -9.86 -0.41 1.90
N PHE A 153 -9.61 -0.61 3.20
CA PHE A 153 -10.49 -0.09 4.25
C PHE A 153 -10.64 1.43 4.16
N PHE A 154 -9.54 2.18 4.03
CA PHE A 154 -9.59 3.63 3.93
C PHE A 154 -10.19 4.13 2.59
N GLU A 155 -10.19 3.30 1.55
CA GLU A 155 -10.83 3.64 0.27
C GLU A 155 -12.35 3.45 0.32
N ASP A 156 -12.81 2.31 0.84
CA ASP A 156 -14.20 1.88 0.74
C ASP A 156 -15.04 2.27 1.97
N PHE A 157 -14.46 2.31 3.17
CA PHE A 157 -15.21 2.58 4.40
C PHE A 157 -15.37 4.08 4.64
N GLN A 158 -16.33 4.69 3.95
CA GLN A 158 -16.59 6.14 4.00
C GLN A 158 -17.54 6.57 5.13
N LYS A 159 -17.46 5.90 6.29
CA LYS A 159 -18.32 6.19 7.45
C LYS A 159 -17.49 6.64 8.64
N ILE A 160 -18.12 7.40 9.53
CA ILE A 160 -17.50 7.82 10.78
C ILE A 160 -17.28 6.65 11.72
N ILE A 161 -16.22 6.74 12.50
CA ILE A 161 -15.95 5.86 13.64
C ILE A 161 -16.19 6.67 14.92
N ILE A 162 -16.93 6.08 15.86
CA ILE A 162 -17.41 6.76 17.07
C ILE A 162 -16.87 6.03 18.29
N ASN A 163 -16.16 6.74 19.17
CA ASN A 163 -15.75 6.27 20.49
C ASN A 163 -14.99 4.92 20.47
N MET A 164 -14.21 4.68 19.42
CA MET A 164 -13.36 3.49 19.29
C MET A 164 -11.89 3.89 19.39
N ARG A 165 -11.11 3.10 20.14
CA ARG A 165 -9.65 3.18 20.09
C ARG A 165 -9.20 2.76 18.69
N GLN A 166 -8.44 3.63 18.04
CA GLN A 166 -7.89 3.37 16.71
C GLN A 166 -6.37 3.32 16.81
N GLU A 167 -5.75 2.36 16.13
CA GLU A 167 -4.30 2.28 16.02
C GLU A 167 -3.91 2.06 14.57
N LEU A 168 -3.00 2.90 14.09
CA LEU A 168 -2.31 2.73 12.83
C LEU A 168 -0.90 2.25 13.14
N VAL A 169 -0.55 1.08 12.63
CA VAL A 169 0.75 0.45 12.80
C VAL A 169 1.44 0.42 11.46
N LEU A 170 2.64 0.98 11.37
CA LEU A 170 3.50 0.92 10.20
C LEU A 170 4.78 0.16 10.59
N ILE A 171 5.23 -0.74 9.73
CA ILE A 171 6.52 -1.42 9.91
C ILE A 171 7.50 -0.82 8.90
N ARG A 172 8.59 -0.20 9.39
CA ARG A 172 9.65 0.34 8.53
C ARG A 172 10.37 -0.79 7.82
N GLU A 173 10.70 -0.60 6.54
CA GLU A 173 11.53 -1.55 5.81
C GLU A 173 12.95 -1.69 6.40
N LYS A 174 13.63 -2.76 6.03
CA LYS A 174 14.99 -3.07 6.48
C LYS A 174 16.06 -2.19 5.81
N ASP A 175 15.75 -1.66 4.63
CA ASP A 175 16.62 -0.80 3.82
C ASP A 175 15.77 0.13 2.92
N ASP A 176 16.46 0.96 2.14
CA ASP A 176 15.88 2.02 1.30
C ASP A 176 16.05 1.79 -0.20
N ILE A 177 16.51 0.59 -0.58
CA ILE A 177 16.95 0.31 -1.94
C ILE A 177 15.77 0.39 -2.91
N ASP A 178 14.62 -0.19 -2.53
CA ASP A 178 13.42 -0.22 -3.37
C ASP A 178 12.71 1.14 -3.48
N ALA A 179 13.12 2.14 -2.70
CA ALA A 179 12.54 3.48 -2.73
C ALA A 179 13.21 4.41 -3.75
N ILE A 180 14.37 4.02 -4.31
CA ILE A 180 15.22 4.90 -5.12
C ILE A 180 15.65 4.23 -6.43
N ILE A 181 16.01 5.08 -7.40
CA ILE A 181 16.71 4.68 -8.61
C ILE A 181 18.06 5.39 -8.63
N ALA A 182 19.12 4.59 -8.77
CA ALA A 182 20.49 5.07 -8.82
C ALA A 182 21.02 5.08 -10.26
N THR A 183 21.83 6.08 -10.56
CA THR A 183 22.58 6.20 -11.83
C THR A 183 23.91 5.44 -11.78
N ASP A 184 24.40 5.14 -10.58
CA ASP A 184 25.64 4.40 -10.30
C ASP A 184 25.56 3.81 -8.87
N GLU A 185 26.29 2.72 -8.60
CA GLU A 185 26.30 2.00 -7.32
C GLU A 185 27.31 2.58 -6.30
N THR A 186 27.93 3.71 -6.62
CA THR A 186 28.96 4.35 -5.78
C THR A 186 28.40 5.03 -4.53
N GLU A 187 27.16 5.52 -4.57
CA GLU A 187 26.47 6.11 -3.43
C GLU A 187 25.42 5.14 -2.88
N LYS A 188 25.48 4.81 -1.58
CA LYS A 188 24.44 4.00 -0.93
C LYS A 188 23.32 4.89 -0.37
N PRO A 189 22.05 4.54 -0.59
CA PRO A 189 20.94 5.35 -0.11
C PRO A 189 20.74 5.21 1.40
N LYS A 190 20.45 6.33 2.04
CA LYS A 190 20.04 6.44 3.44
C LYS A 190 18.93 7.47 3.57
N ILE A 191 17.72 7.02 3.87
CA ILE A 191 16.54 7.87 4.00
C ILE A 191 16.15 7.96 5.48
N GLU A 192 16.37 9.13 6.05
CA GLU A 192 15.98 9.44 7.42
C GLU A 192 14.56 10.00 7.45
N ILE A 193 13.71 9.47 8.33
CA ILE A 193 12.38 10.03 8.60
C ILE A 193 12.46 10.85 9.89
N ASN A 194 12.26 12.16 9.77
CA ASN A 194 12.37 13.10 10.87
C ASN A 194 11.02 13.31 11.57
N LYS A 195 9.94 13.36 10.81
CA LYS A 195 8.57 13.47 11.33
C LYS A 195 7.67 12.52 10.56
N LEU A 196 6.78 11.88 11.30
CA LEU A 196 5.72 11.06 10.75
C LEU A 196 4.47 11.33 11.58
N TYR A 197 3.41 11.82 10.95
CA TYR A 197 2.14 12.12 11.63
C TYR A 197 0.96 11.50 10.88
N TRP A 198 -0.01 11.03 11.64
CA TRP A 198 -1.30 10.62 11.11
C TRP A 198 -2.32 11.74 11.30
N ASN A 199 -2.79 12.31 10.21
CA ASN A 199 -3.78 13.38 10.23
C ASN A 199 -5.15 12.80 9.95
N VAL A 200 -6.05 12.90 10.93
CA VAL A 200 -7.38 12.30 10.88
C VAL A 200 -8.43 13.39 10.96
N PRO A 201 -9.43 13.40 10.08
CA PRO A 201 -10.54 14.32 10.22
C PRO A 201 -11.44 13.94 11.39
N HIS A 202 -11.74 14.92 12.22
CA HIS A 202 -12.72 14.91 13.28
C HIS A 202 -13.94 15.71 12.83
N ILE A 203 -15.10 15.07 12.94
CA ILE A 203 -16.37 15.65 12.60
C ILE A 203 -17.04 16.08 13.90
N LEU A 204 -17.50 17.33 13.96
CA LEU A 204 -18.39 17.78 15.02
C LEU A 204 -19.82 17.71 14.48
N PRO A 205 -20.61 16.69 14.83
CA PRO A 205 -22.01 16.65 14.43
C PRO A 205 -22.79 17.71 15.22
N ASN A 206 -23.83 18.26 14.60
CA ASN A 206 -24.81 19.08 15.30
C ASN A 206 -25.44 18.27 16.46
N ILE A 207 -25.79 18.94 17.56
CA ILE A 207 -26.44 18.38 18.75
C ILE A 207 -27.56 17.38 18.41
N SER A 208 -28.41 17.70 17.43
CA SER A 208 -29.49 16.78 17.01
C SER A 208 -28.96 15.44 16.48
N GLU A 209 -27.95 15.49 15.60
CA GLU A 209 -27.30 14.30 15.06
C GLU A 209 -26.45 13.59 16.10
N GLN A 210 -25.79 14.33 16.99
CA GLN A 210 -25.04 13.78 18.10
C GLN A 210 -25.94 12.92 19.00
N LEU A 211 -27.15 13.40 19.33
CA LEU A 211 -28.14 12.64 20.10
C LEU A 211 -28.61 11.39 19.35
N ARG A 212 -28.77 11.47 18.02
CA ARG A 212 -29.14 10.33 17.19
C ARG A 212 -28.04 9.27 17.16
N LEU A 213 -26.80 9.67 16.95
CA LEU A 213 -25.64 8.78 16.96
C LEU A 213 -25.46 8.12 18.33
N ASN A 214 -25.61 8.87 19.42
CA ASN A 214 -25.54 8.34 20.78
C ASN A 214 -26.62 7.29 21.07
N LYS A 215 -27.82 7.40 20.47
CA LYS A 215 -28.85 6.35 20.56
C LYS A 215 -28.41 5.06 19.88
N ILE A 216 -27.75 5.15 18.72
CA ILE A 216 -27.22 3.99 17.99
C ILE A 216 -26.09 3.32 18.78
N VAL A 217 -25.20 4.11 19.37
CA VAL A 217 -24.13 3.58 20.24
C VAL A 217 -24.74 2.84 21.44
N ARG A 218 -25.78 3.41 22.07
CA ARG A 218 -26.47 2.79 23.21
C ARG A 218 -27.28 1.54 22.84
N SER A 219 -27.79 1.46 21.61
CA SER A 219 -28.54 0.27 21.16
C SER A 219 -27.63 -0.93 20.90
N ASN A 220 -26.31 -0.77 21.00
CA ASN A 220 -25.30 -1.82 20.81
C ASN A 220 -25.57 -2.69 19.57
N THR A 221 -25.99 -2.03 18.49
CA THR A 221 -26.38 -2.71 17.26
C THR A 221 -25.13 -2.99 16.43
N GLU A 222 -24.99 -4.23 15.98
CA GLU A 222 -23.89 -4.61 15.08
C GLU A 222 -24.04 -3.86 13.75
N LEU A 223 -23.03 -3.06 13.40
CA LEU A 223 -22.97 -2.36 12.13
C LEU A 223 -22.04 -3.10 11.19
N PRO A 224 -22.52 -3.56 10.02
CA PRO A 224 -21.67 -4.27 9.08
C PRO A 224 -20.60 -3.32 8.52
N ILE A 225 -19.33 -3.69 8.71
CA ILE A 225 -18.19 -3.08 8.06
C ILE A 225 -17.97 -3.83 6.75
N LYS A 226 -18.06 -3.12 5.63
CA LYS A 226 -17.89 -3.69 4.28
C LYS A 226 -16.83 -2.89 3.54
N PHE A 227 -15.79 -3.58 3.09
CA PHE A 227 -14.72 -3.03 2.26
C PHE A 227 -14.06 -4.19 1.50
N ARG A 228 -13.33 -3.86 0.43
CA ARG A 228 -12.52 -4.83 -0.32
C ARG A 228 -11.18 -5.00 0.36
N LEU A 229 -10.84 -6.24 0.68
CA LEU A 229 -9.47 -6.61 1.03
C LEU A 229 -8.59 -6.53 -0.24
N ASN A 230 -7.31 -6.21 -0.07
CA ASN A 230 -6.36 -6.13 -1.17
C ASN A 230 -6.09 -7.53 -1.75
N SER A 231 -6.92 -8.00 -2.68
CA SER A 231 -6.74 -9.30 -3.37
C SER A 231 -5.44 -9.42 -4.16
N LEU A 232 -4.75 -8.30 -4.38
CA LEU A 232 -3.44 -8.28 -5.03
C LEU A 232 -2.37 -8.92 -4.15
N GLU A 233 -2.50 -8.86 -2.82
CA GLU A 233 -1.52 -9.46 -1.90
C GLU A 233 -1.49 -10.98 -2.04
N ASP A 234 -2.65 -11.62 -2.01
CA ASP A 234 -2.78 -13.07 -2.18
C ASP A 234 -2.21 -13.50 -3.55
N LYS A 235 -2.57 -12.77 -4.62
CA LYS A 235 -2.11 -13.06 -5.99
C LYS A 235 -0.61 -12.83 -6.18
N LEU A 236 -0.04 -11.81 -5.55
CA LEU A 236 1.40 -11.53 -5.62
C LEU A 236 2.20 -12.53 -4.80
N ALA A 237 1.71 -12.95 -3.64
CA ALA A 237 2.32 -14.03 -2.87
C ALA A 237 2.36 -15.33 -3.70
N ASP A 238 1.22 -15.71 -4.31
CA ASP A 238 1.12 -16.86 -5.19
C ASP A 238 2.10 -16.75 -6.39
N MET A 239 2.17 -15.57 -7.01
CA MET A 239 3.06 -15.33 -8.15
C MET A 239 4.54 -15.35 -7.74
N MET A 240 4.90 -14.75 -6.60
CA MET A 240 6.26 -14.78 -6.08
C MET A 240 6.69 -16.18 -5.68
N ASP A 241 5.80 -16.96 -5.07
CA ASP A 241 6.08 -18.35 -4.71
C ASP A 241 6.19 -19.23 -5.96
N ALA A 242 5.39 -18.97 -7.00
CA ALA A 242 5.54 -19.60 -8.31
C ALA A 242 6.90 -19.24 -8.95
N ILE A 243 7.33 -17.98 -8.90
CA ILE A 243 8.63 -17.53 -9.43
C ILE A 243 9.78 -18.17 -8.65
N LYS A 244 9.71 -18.21 -7.31
CA LYS A 244 10.72 -18.88 -6.47
C LYS A 244 10.77 -20.38 -6.78
N ALA A 245 9.62 -21.04 -6.93
CA ALA A 245 9.56 -22.45 -7.29
C ALA A 245 10.17 -22.72 -8.67
N LEU A 246 9.92 -21.84 -9.65
CA LEU A 246 10.55 -21.88 -10.98
C LEU A 246 12.07 -21.70 -10.90
N ALA A 247 12.55 -20.73 -10.12
CA ALA A 247 13.97 -20.47 -9.93
C ALA A 247 14.69 -21.65 -9.25
N ILE A 248 14.08 -22.26 -8.23
CA ILE A 248 14.60 -23.46 -7.55
C ILE A 248 14.66 -24.64 -8.53
N HIS A 249 13.58 -24.86 -9.29
CA HIS A 249 13.52 -25.94 -10.27
C HIS A 249 14.58 -25.78 -11.39
N GLN A 250 14.80 -24.55 -11.86
CA GLN A 250 15.88 -24.25 -12.81
C GLN A 250 17.27 -24.47 -12.19
N ALA A 251 17.51 -24.08 -10.94
CA ALA A 251 18.77 -24.31 -10.24
C ALA A 251 19.05 -25.81 -9.98
N THR A 252 18.02 -26.61 -9.68
CA THR A 252 18.17 -28.06 -9.53
C THR A 252 18.44 -28.78 -10.85
N ARG A 253 17.96 -28.28 -11.99
CA ARG A 253 18.28 -28.84 -13.32
C ARG A 253 19.72 -28.58 -13.77
N VAL A 254 20.36 -27.53 -13.27
CA VAL A 254 21.76 -27.20 -13.60
C VAL A 254 22.75 -28.04 -12.78
N SER A 255 22.32 -28.66 -11.68
CA SER A 255 23.18 -29.45 -10.78
C SER A 255 23.15 -30.96 -10.98
N GLU A 256 22.38 -31.49 -11.95
CA GLU A 256 22.53 -32.89 -12.36
C GLU A 256 23.78 -33.03 -13.25
N PRO A 257 24.84 -33.74 -12.80
CA PRO A 257 25.97 -34.03 -13.67
C PRO A 257 25.46 -34.86 -14.85
N ALA A 258 25.89 -34.49 -16.07
CA ALA A 258 25.50 -35.16 -17.30
C ALA A 258 25.74 -36.67 -17.18
N VAL A 259 24.66 -37.43 -16.96
CA VAL A 259 24.69 -38.89 -16.99
C VAL A 259 24.93 -39.31 -18.45
N PRO A 260 25.97 -40.10 -18.76
CA PRO A 260 26.16 -40.59 -20.11
C PRO A 260 24.95 -41.43 -20.53
N ARG A 261 24.44 -41.17 -21.74
CA ARG A 261 23.24 -41.81 -22.30
C ARG A 261 23.22 -43.32 -22.01
N PRO A 262 22.23 -43.84 -21.27
CA PRO A 262 22.07 -45.28 -21.16
C PRO A 262 21.65 -45.85 -22.51
N GLN A 263 22.27 -46.97 -22.90
CA GLN A 263 21.79 -47.79 -24.00
C GLN A 263 20.32 -48.17 -23.72
N GLN A 264 19.47 -48.06 -24.75
CA GLN A 264 18.03 -48.34 -24.67
C GLN A 264 17.76 -49.72 -24.02
N PRO A 265 17.01 -49.79 -22.91
CA PRO A 265 16.50 -51.06 -22.42
C PRO A 265 15.23 -51.46 -23.18
N ARG A 266 15.19 -52.72 -23.60
CA ARG A 266 14.04 -53.39 -24.21
C ARG A 266 12.78 -53.26 -23.35
N TRP A 267 11.66 -52.94 -24.01
CA TRP A 267 10.31 -52.89 -23.46
C TRP A 267 9.93 -54.19 -22.73
N ARG A 268 9.48 -54.07 -21.48
CA ARG A 268 8.57 -55.01 -20.82
C ARG A 268 7.34 -54.23 -20.33
N PRO A 269 6.11 -54.70 -20.54
CA PRO A 269 4.93 -54.00 -20.06
C PRO A 269 4.78 -54.25 -18.55
N ALA A 270 4.78 -53.18 -17.76
CA ALA A 270 4.32 -53.20 -16.38
C ALA A 270 3.33 -52.04 -16.20
N LEU A 271 2.10 -52.37 -15.79
CA LEU A 271 1.09 -51.40 -15.40
C LEU A 271 1.56 -50.68 -14.11
N VAL A 272 1.67 -49.36 -14.18
CA VAL A 272 1.74 -48.50 -13.00
C VAL A 272 0.54 -47.57 -13.06
N ARG A 273 -0.33 -47.66 -12.05
CA ARG A 273 -1.46 -46.74 -11.86
C ARG A 273 -0.92 -45.42 -11.32
N PHE A 274 -1.19 -44.32 -12.01
CA PHE A 274 -1.16 -42.98 -11.44
C PHE A 274 -2.60 -42.62 -11.04
N ALA A 275 -2.84 -42.41 -9.75
CA ALA A 275 -4.05 -41.73 -9.28
C ALA A 275 -3.68 -40.25 -9.16
N GLY A 276 -4.18 -39.44 -10.09
CA GLY A 276 -4.07 -37.98 -10.05
C GLY A 276 -5.07 -37.36 -9.08
N SER A 277 -4.70 -36.21 -8.54
CA SER A 277 -5.64 -35.17 -8.16
C SER A 277 -5.33 -33.97 -9.06
N GLU A 278 -6.17 -33.79 -10.07
CA GLU A 278 -6.18 -32.66 -10.98
C GLU A 278 -6.47 -31.37 -10.20
N TYR A 279 -5.66 -30.34 -10.42
CA TYR A 279 -6.05 -28.96 -10.15
C TYR A 279 -6.43 -28.37 -11.50
N GLU A 280 -7.74 -28.22 -11.75
CA GLU A 280 -8.24 -27.54 -12.94
C GLU A 280 -7.86 -26.05 -12.87
N ILE A 281 -7.12 -25.59 -13.87
CA ILE A 281 -6.91 -24.17 -14.14
C ILE A 281 -8.16 -23.71 -14.90
N PRO A 282 -8.91 -22.69 -14.43
CA PRO A 282 -10.00 -22.13 -15.22
C PRO A 282 -9.46 -21.54 -16.53
N GLU A 283 -9.91 -22.09 -17.65
CA GLU A 283 -9.72 -21.55 -19.00
C GLU A 283 -10.47 -20.21 -19.14
N GLU A 284 -9.93 -19.12 -18.59
CA GLU A 284 -10.38 -17.77 -18.95
C GLU A 284 -9.38 -16.68 -18.51
N PHE A 285 -8.13 -16.77 -18.97
CA PHE A 285 -7.27 -15.59 -19.09
C PHE A 285 -6.52 -15.65 -20.41
N HIS A 286 -7.08 -14.93 -21.39
CA HIS A 286 -6.40 -14.68 -22.66
C HIS A 286 -5.01 -14.10 -22.42
N VAL A 287 -4.09 -14.65 -23.19
CA VAL A 287 -2.64 -14.46 -23.20
C VAL A 287 -2.29 -13.06 -23.73
N THR A 288 -2.52 -12.00 -22.95
CA THR A 288 -2.16 -10.62 -23.38
C THR A 288 -1.34 -9.84 -22.37
N ALA A 289 -1.32 -10.23 -21.09
CA ALA A 289 -0.47 -9.56 -20.09
C ALA A 289 0.98 -10.11 -20.05
N LEU A 290 1.14 -11.41 -20.30
CA LEU A 290 2.46 -12.07 -20.32
C LEU A 290 3.28 -11.72 -21.57
N GLU A 291 2.64 -11.53 -22.72
CA GLU A 291 3.32 -11.09 -23.95
C GLU A 291 3.83 -9.65 -23.85
N TYR A 292 3.11 -8.77 -23.14
CA TYR A 292 3.53 -7.38 -22.93
C TYR A 292 4.72 -7.24 -21.97
N LEU A 293 4.87 -8.15 -21.00
CA LEU A 293 6.01 -8.16 -20.09
C LEU A 293 7.25 -8.83 -20.69
N ILE A 294 7.08 -9.75 -21.64
CA ILE A 294 8.20 -10.38 -22.37
C ILE A 294 8.74 -9.44 -23.47
N SER A 295 7.93 -8.56 -24.06
CA SER A 295 8.40 -7.65 -25.11
C SER A 295 9.24 -6.45 -24.63
N ILE A 296 9.32 -6.21 -23.32
CA ILE A 296 10.12 -5.09 -22.75
C ILE A 296 11.51 -5.57 -22.28
N GLY A 297 11.74 -6.89 -22.26
CA GLY A 297 12.89 -7.50 -21.58
C GLY A 297 13.88 -8.27 -22.44
N ILE A 298 13.81 -8.24 -23.77
CA ILE A 298 14.84 -8.84 -24.65
C ILE A 298 14.99 -8.04 -25.95
N GLU A 299 15.85 -7.03 -25.94
CA GLU A 299 16.74 -6.72 -27.07
C GLU A 299 18.10 -6.34 -26.46
N GLU A 300 18.92 -7.36 -26.16
CA GLU A 300 20.37 -7.22 -26.04
C GLU A 300 20.98 -7.62 -27.39
N ALA A 301 21.48 -6.62 -28.14
CA ALA A 301 22.74 -6.61 -28.91
C ALA A 301 22.85 -5.31 -29.73
#